data_AF-A0A1U7I6L4-F1
#
_entry.id   AF-A0A1U7I6L4-F1
#
_cell.length_a   1.000
_cell.length_b   1.000
_cell.length_c   1.000
_cell.angle_alpha   90.00
_cell.angle_beta   90.00
_cell.angle_gamma   90.00
#
_symmetry.space_group_name_H-M   'P 1'
#
loop_
_entity.id
_entity.type
_entity.pdbx_description
1 polymer ?
#
loop_
_entity_poly.entity_id
_entity_poly.type
_entity_poly.pdbx_seq_one_letter_code
_entity_poly.pdbx_strand_id
1 'polypeptide(L)'
;MKLTSTKIRTLLGIAAASVCLISATGQQASAGQLHNGWNYGIDAFGDGSGGASYDIKGIAIKETDDSIFVALTGGTPLTGVAENGAADKNIGWGDLFFNFSGTNFQTASSTNSLFGIRFAGTNDSNAATTGVYKNVSAMSVTGVNNGYSSLNQYYNSGFDKANTLGTDMATKQAAYNYFGQTTPILNVIGSGTKVGDITMLTSSALTAAGLNFGHFGAAGTQTIGFQLSRSLLDSGDFLANVFVECGNDGVALAGNLTSVPEPSSMIGLALVGLSAAGSMLRKRRSVSENIVES
;
A
#
# COMPACT_ATOMS: atom_id res chain seq x y z
N MET A 1 8.35 -34.71 -63.59
CA MET A 1 7.05 -34.11 -63.97
C MET A 1 6.32 -33.69 -62.70
N LYS A 2 5.68 -32.51 -62.72
CA LYS A 2 5.15 -31.72 -61.60
C LYS A 2 3.83 -32.24 -60.99
N LEU A 3 3.63 -31.93 -59.69
CA LEU A 3 2.40 -31.62 -58.91
C LEU A 3 1.36 -32.76 -58.72
N THR A 4 0.66 -32.96 -57.59
CA THR A 4 -0.04 -32.01 -56.66
C THR A 4 -0.32 -32.63 -55.26
N SER A 5 -0.30 -31.77 -54.21
CA SER A 5 -1.31 -31.55 -53.13
C SER A 5 -2.36 -32.68 -52.87
N THR A 6 -2.76 -33.08 -51.65
CA THR A 6 -3.40 -32.26 -50.60
C THR A 6 -3.70 -33.07 -49.30
N LYS A 7 -3.79 -32.38 -48.14
CA LYS A 7 -4.53 -32.68 -46.87
C LYS A 7 -3.86 -33.71 -45.93
N ILE A 8 -3.22 -33.38 -44.79
CA ILE A 8 -3.60 -32.46 -43.68
C ILE A 8 -5.09 -32.56 -43.37
N ARG A 9 -5.55 -33.64 -42.71
CA ARG A 9 -6.76 -33.69 -41.85
C ARG A 9 -6.78 -34.94 -40.96
N THR A 10 -5.95 -34.98 -39.92
CA THR A 10 -6.22 -35.84 -38.74
C THR A 10 -5.69 -35.18 -37.48
N LEU A 11 -6.35 -34.10 -37.05
CA LEU A 11 -6.18 -33.49 -35.73
C LEU A 11 -7.49 -32.76 -35.40
N LEU A 12 -8.50 -33.53 -34.97
CA LEU A 12 -9.76 -33.03 -34.44
C LEU A 12 -10.18 -33.94 -33.29
N GLY A 13 -10.39 -33.35 -32.12
CA GLY A 13 -10.81 -34.01 -30.86
C GLY A 13 -9.59 -34.33 -29.99
N ILE A 14 -9.30 -33.62 -28.91
CA ILE A 14 -10.18 -33.32 -27.77
C ILE A 14 -9.82 -31.93 -27.23
N ALA A 15 -10.77 -31.00 -27.27
CA ALA A 15 -10.75 -29.77 -26.49
C ALA A 15 -12.08 -29.74 -25.72
N ALA A 16 -12.06 -30.13 -24.45
CA ALA A 16 -13.18 -29.91 -23.54
C ALA A 16 -12.72 -30.01 -22.08
N ALA A 17 -12.95 -28.90 -21.37
CA ALA A 17 -13.22 -28.79 -19.93
C ALA A 17 -12.08 -29.09 -18.93
N SER A 18 -11.28 -28.05 -18.65
CA SER A 18 -10.80 -27.76 -17.29
C SER A 18 -10.88 -26.26 -17.06
N VAL A 19 -12.11 -25.77 -16.83
CA VAL A 19 -12.40 -24.40 -16.44
C VAL A 19 -13.10 -24.42 -15.08
N CYS A 20 -12.61 -23.56 -14.20
CA CYS A 20 -13.21 -23.08 -12.96
C CYS A 20 -13.35 -24.07 -11.80
N LEU A 21 -12.32 -24.08 -10.94
CA LEU A 21 -12.47 -24.17 -9.48
C LEU A 21 -11.25 -23.47 -8.84
N ILE A 22 -11.14 -22.16 -9.06
CA ILE A 22 -10.47 -21.31 -8.05
C ILE A 22 -11.61 -20.81 -7.18
N SER A 23 -11.75 -21.44 -6.02
CA SER A 23 -12.62 -20.98 -4.95
C SER A 23 -12.19 -19.57 -4.59
N ALA A 24 -12.94 -18.59 -5.08
CA ALA A 24 -12.86 -17.22 -4.63
C ALA A 24 -13.26 -17.19 -3.15
N THR A 25 -12.28 -17.24 -2.25
CA THR A 25 -12.38 -16.69 -0.91
C THR A 25 -11.57 -15.40 -0.79
N GLY A 26 -11.26 -14.75 -1.92
CA GLY A 26 -10.93 -13.34 -1.89
C GLY A 26 -12.18 -12.61 -1.44
N GLN A 27 -12.15 -12.04 -0.22
CA GLN A 27 -13.08 -10.96 0.09
C GLN A 27 -12.99 -9.99 -1.09
N GLN A 28 -14.12 -9.74 -1.76
CA GLN A 28 -14.20 -8.61 -2.68
C GLN A 28 -13.68 -7.41 -1.91
N ALA A 29 -12.57 -6.82 -2.38
CA ALA A 29 -12.18 -5.50 -1.93
C ALA A 29 -13.42 -4.64 -2.15
N SER A 30 -14.03 -4.15 -1.06
CA SER A 30 -15.02 -3.10 -1.17
C SER A 30 -14.27 -1.96 -1.84
N ALA A 31 -14.57 -1.71 -3.12
CA ALA A 31 -13.90 -0.65 -3.85
C ALA A 31 -14.25 0.64 -3.12
N GLY A 32 -13.24 1.31 -2.57
CA GLY A 32 -13.44 2.55 -1.83
C GLY A 32 -14.13 3.62 -2.68
N GLN A 33 -14.50 4.73 -2.04
CA GLN A 33 -15.38 5.70 -2.67
C GLN A 33 -14.60 6.52 -3.69
N LEU A 34 -14.84 6.31 -4.99
CA LEU A 34 -14.09 7.00 -6.05
C LEU A 34 -14.63 8.42 -6.33
N HIS A 35 -13.75 9.43 -6.30
CA HIS A 35 -14.07 10.80 -6.70
C HIS A 35 -12.83 11.51 -7.29
N ASN A 36 -12.96 12.13 -8.47
CA ASN A 36 -11.85 12.83 -9.16
C ASN A 36 -10.56 12.02 -9.35
N GLY A 37 -10.70 10.70 -9.55
CA GLY A 37 -9.57 9.77 -9.69
C GLY A 37 -8.85 9.43 -8.39
N TRP A 38 -9.42 9.80 -7.24
CA TRP A 38 -8.96 9.38 -5.92
C TRP A 38 -9.89 8.30 -5.37
N ASN A 39 -9.31 7.34 -4.67
CA ASN A 39 -9.99 6.33 -3.88
C ASN A 39 -10.01 6.75 -2.41
N TYR A 40 -11.20 6.91 -1.82
CA TYR A 40 -11.38 7.41 -0.45
C TYR A 40 -11.88 6.33 0.50
N GLY A 41 -11.28 6.31 1.68
CA GLY A 41 -11.71 5.56 2.85
C GLY A 41 -12.16 6.58 3.88
N ILE A 42 -13.47 6.65 4.12
CA ILE A 42 -14.06 7.65 5.01
C ILE A 42 -14.31 7.02 6.37
N ASP A 43 -13.75 7.65 7.40
CA ASP A 43 -13.85 7.17 8.77
C ASP A 43 -15.22 7.51 9.38
N ALA A 44 -15.53 6.89 10.50
CA ALA A 44 -16.55 7.41 11.38
C ALA A 44 -16.11 8.78 11.94
N PHE A 45 -17.08 9.57 12.38
CA PHE A 45 -16.81 10.90 12.92
C PHE A 45 -16.97 10.93 14.43
N GLY A 46 -16.01 11.51 15.13
CA GLY A 46 -16.00 11.73 16.57
C GLY A 46 -15.75 10.45 17.38
N ASP A 47 -15.08 9.45 16.82
CA ASP A 47 -14.57 8.26 17.51
C ASP A 47 -13.07 8.30 17.77
N GLY A 48 -12.38 9.38 17.37
CA GLY A 48 -11.10 9.73 17.94
C GLY A 48 -11.19 9.88 19.47
N SER A 49 -10.67 8.89 20.19
CA SER A 49 -10.56 8.95 21.65
C SER A 49 -9.57 10.04 22.06
N GLY A 50 -9.88 10.81 23.10
CA GLY A 50 -9.12 12.02 23.45
C GLY A 50 -9.56 13.27 22.68
N GLY A 51 -10.56 13.15 21.80
CA GLY A 51 -11.28 14.28 21.20
C GLY A 51 -10.86 14.62 19.77
N ALA A 52 -11.34 15.76 19.30
CA ALA A 52 -11.27 16.15 17.88
C ALA A 52 -9.85 16.22 17.32
N SER A 53 -8.82 16.38 18.16
CA SER A 53 -7.41 16.40 17.72
C SER A 53 -6.87 15.04 17.31
N TYR A 54 -7.53 13.93 17.68
CA TYR A 54 -7.13 12.57 17.33
C TYR A 54 -8.10 11.88 16.36
N ASP A 55 -9.19 12.57 16.02
CA ASP A 55 -10.25 12.10 15.11
C ASP A 55 -9.72 12.11 13.67
N ILE A 56 -9.44 10.93 13.14
CA ILE A 56 -9.19 10.71 11.73
C ILE A 56 -10.55 10.77 11.03
N LYS A 57 -10.59 11.38 9.85
CA LYS A 57 -11.83 11.49 9.05
C LYS A 57 -11.73 10.78 7.73
N GLY A 58 -10.51 10.52 7.26
CA GLY A 58 -10.33 9.68 6.10
C GLY A 58 -8.91 9.64 5.57
N ILE A 59 -8.74 8.70 4.66
CA ILE A 59 -7.57 8.51 3.82
C ILE A 59 -8.01 8.56 2.36
N ALA A 60 -7.16 9.08 1.49
CA ALA A 60 -7.36 9.05 0.05
C ALA A 60 -6.08 8.65 -0.66
N ILE A 61 -6.19 7.77 -1.65
CA ILE A 61 -5.06 7.33 -2.47
C ILE A 61 -5.40 7.55 -3.95
N LYS A 62 -4.44 8.09 -4.70
CA LYS A 62 -4.52 8.24 -6.15
C LYS A 62 -3.26 7.68 -6.80
N GLU A 63 -3.46 6.88 -7.83
CA GLU A 63 -2.39 6.34 -8.67
C GLU A 63 -2.31 7.13 -9.97
N THR A 64 -1.08 7.40 -10.41
CA THR A 64 -0.72 7.71 -11.78
C THR A 64 0.34 6.71 -12.24
N ASP A 65 0.71 6.75 -13.52
CA ASP A 65 1.74 5.84 -14.08
C ASP A 65 3.06 5.86 -13.27
N ASP A 66 3.47 7.04 -12.79
CA ASP A 66 4.76 7.22 -12.12
C ASP A 66 4.65 7.42 -10.60
N SER A 67 3.47 7.69 -10.06
CA SER A 67 3.34 8.17 -8.67
C SER A 67 2.12 7.63 -7.94
N ILE A 68 2.30 7.42 -6.65
CA ILE A 68 1.22 7.24 -5.70
C ILE A 68 1.12 8.51 -4.86
N PHE A 69 -0.06 9.10 -4.84
CA PHE A 69 -0.44 10.20 -3.97
C PHE A 69 -1.24 9.64 -2.81
N VAL A 70 -0.92 10.09 -1.60
CA VAL A 70 -1.68 9.78 -0.39
C VAL A 70 -2.06 11.07 0.30
N ALA A 71 -3.28 11.13 0.80
CA ALA A 71 -3.76 12.19 1.68
C ALA A 71 -4.48 11.61 2.90
N LEU A 72 -4.27 12.23 4.05
CA LEU A 72 -4.95 11.97 5.31
C LEU A 72 -5.64 13.26 5.75
N THR A 73 -6.83 13.15 6.31
CA THR A 73 -7.53 14.29 6.91
C THR A 73 -8.10 13.94 8.27
N GLY A 74 -8.09 14.90 9.17
CA GLY A 74 -8.51 14.70 10.56
C GLY A 74 -8.14 15.90 11.42
N GLY A 75 -8.01 15.64 12.73
CA GLY A 75 -7.56 16.63 13.71
C GLY A 75 -6.07 16.68 13.96
N THR A 76 -5.37 15.55 13.76
CA THR A 76 -3.98 15.38 14.23
C THR A 76 -3.00 16.16 13.35
N PRO A 77 -2.27 17.16 13.90
CA PRO A 77 -1.23 17.87 13.16
C PRO A 77 -0.12 16.91 12.72
N LEU A 78 0.62 17.25 11.65
CA LEU A 78 1.76 16.45 11.20
C LEU A 78 2.84 16.31 12.29
N THR A 79 2.95 17.31 13.15
CA THR A 79 3.89 17.35 14.29
C THR A 79 3.39 16.59 15.51
N GLY A 80 2.16 16.06 15.48
CA GLY A 80 1.48 15.48 16.64
C GLY A 80 0.85 16.52 17.57
N VAL A 81 0.34 16.01 18.70
CA VAL A 81 -0.33 16.77 19.76
C VAL A 81 0.45 16.59 21.05
N ALA A 82 0.76 17.68 21.75
CA ALA A 82 1.44 17.61 23.03
C ALA A 82 0.59 16.90 24.08
N GLU A 83 1.14 15.87 24.71
CA GLU A 83 0.46 15.03 25.70
C GLU A 83 1.45 14.62 26.78
N ASN A 84 1.28 15.10 28.01
CA ASN A 84 2.23 14.84 29.08
C ASN A 84 2.31 13.36 29.49
N GLY A 85 1.28 12.58 29.19
CA GLY A 85 1.28 11.14 29.39
C GLY A 85 2.12 10.35 28.37
N ALA A 86 2.48 10.92 27.22
CA ALA A 86 3.24 10.22 26.20
C ALA A 86 4.73 10.12 26.55
N ALA A 87 5.43 9.11 26.01
CA ALA A 87 6.84 8.85 26.34
C ALA A 87 7.76 10.04 25.99
N ASP A 88 7.51 10.69 24.86
CA ASP A 88 8.22 11.87 24.36
C ASP A 88 7.44 13.18 24.59
N LYS A 89 6.33 13.11 25.32
CA LYS A 89 5.34 14.17 25.54
C LYS A 89 4.56 14.60 24.29
N ASN A 90 4.48 13.74 23.28
CA ASN A 90 3.77 13.97 22.04
C ASN A 90 3.01 12.70 21.61
N ILE A 91 1.81 12.89 21.06
CA ILE A 91 1.07 11.84 20.36
C ILE A 91 0.96 12.23 18.91
N GLY A 92 1.72 11.54 18.07
CA GLY A 92 1.75 11.73 16.64
C GLY A 92 0.91 10.73 15.86
N TRP A 93 1.14 10.76 14.55
CA TRP A 93 0.69 9.74 13.63
C TRP A 93 1.59 8.50 13.76
N GLY A 94 1.01 7.31 13.67
CA GLY A 94 1.75 6.11 13.35
C GLY A 94 2.30 6.15 11.91
N ASP A 95 2.85 5.03 11.47
CA ASP A 95 3.24 4.87 10.07
C ASP A 95 2.06 4.40 9.22
N LEU A 96 2.04 4.79 7.95
CA LEU A 96 1.08 4.25 6.98
C LEU A 96 1.60 2.93 6.44
N PHE A 97 0.80 1.88 6.50
CA PHE A 97 1.16 0.58 5.95
C PHE A 97 0.41 0.28 4.67
N PHE A 98 1.05 -0.45 3.77
CA PHE A 98 0.39 -1.16 2.67
C PHE A 98 0.65 -2.65 2.80
N ASN A 99 -0.42 -3.43 2.75
CA ASN A 99 -0.37 -4.87 2.81
C ASN A 99 -0.88 -5.49 1.51
N PHE A 100 0.04 -6.03 0.71
CA PHE A 100 -0.25 -6.72 -0.56
C PHE A 100 -0.29 -8.25 -0.40
N SER A 101 -0.09 -8.79 0.80
CA SER A 101 0.09 -10.24 1.01
C SER A 101 -1.20 -11.06 0.85
N GLY A 102 -2.37 -10.40 0.91
CA GLY A 102 -3.67 -11.07 1.03
C GLY A 102 -3.91 -11.74 2.38
N THR A 103 -3.05 -11.52 3.38
CA THR A 103 -3.21 -12.03 4.75
C THR A 103 -3.54 -10.91 5.73
N ASN A 104 -3.97 -11.26 6.95
CA ASN A 104 -4.22 -10.28 8.00
C ASN A 104 -2.93 -9.55 8.42
N PHE A 105 -3.09 -8.38 9.08
CA PHE A 105 -1.99 -7.48 9.40
C PHE A 105 -0.93 -8.12 10.28
N GLN A 106 -1.33 -8.89 11.30
CA GLN A 106 -0.38 -9.57 12.20
C GLN A 106 0.46 -10.59 11.46
N THR A 107 -0.16 -11.37 10.56
CA THR A 107 0.55 -12.37 9.76
C THR A 107 1.54 -11.68 8.84
N ALA A 108 1.08 -10.68 8.07
CA ALA A 108 1.93 -9.92 7.16
C ALA A 108 3.10 -9.23 7.89
N SER A 109 2.85 -8.66 9.08
CA SER A 109 3.89 -8.08 9.94
C SER A 109 4.91 -9.13 10.40
N SER A 110 4.44 -10.29 10.87
CA SER A 110 5.30 -11.37 11.39
C SER A 110 6.18 -12.02 10.31
N THR A 111 5.77 -11.93 9.04
CA THR A 111 6.51 -12.43 7.89
C THR A 111 7.25 -11.31 7.13
N ASN A 112 7.39 -10.12 7.73
CA ASN A 112 8.05 -8.97 7.12
C ASN A 112 7.51 -8.63 5.72
N SER A 113 6.21 -8.77 5.50
CA SER A 113 5.58 -8.64 4.17
C SER A 113 4.85 -7.31 3.97
N LEU A 114 4.96 -6.39 4.93
CA LEU A 114 4.39 -5.05 4.82
C LEU A 114 5.32 -4.12 4.04
N PHE A 115 4.72 -3.12 3.42
CA PHE A 115 5.37 -1.85 3.14
C PHE A 115 4.95 -0.85 4.21
N GLY A 116 5.88 0.01 4.62
CA GLY A 116 5.63 1.05 5.61
C GLY A 116 6.10 2.40 5.07
N ILE A 117 5.32 3.44 5.30
CA ILE A 117 5.63 4.82 4.93
C ILE A 117 5.75 5.63 6.21
N ARG A 118 6.98 6.03 6.55
CA ARG A 118 7.20 7.03 7.60
C ARG A 118 7.04 8.41 6.98
N PHE A 119 5.94 9.08 7.27
CA PHE A 119 5.65 10.41 6.74
C PHE A 119 5.75 11.52 7.79
N ALA A 120 5.56 11.19 9.06
CA ALA A 120 5.74 12.10 10.17
C ALA A 120 7.14 11.92 10.79
N GLY A 121 7.83 13.02 11.04
CA GLY A 121 9.14 13.00 11.68
C GLY A 121 9.06 12.72 13.19
N THR A 122 7.93 13.07 13.82
CA THR A 122 7.72 13.06 15.26
C THR A 122 7.12 11.77 15.82
N ASN A 123 7.10 10.68 15.03
CA ASN A 123 6.58 9.41 15.51
C ASN A 123 7.67 8.52 16.15
N ASP A 124 7.25 7.62 17.02
CA ASP A 124 8.02 6.67 17.82
C ASP A 124 8.41 5.41 17.02
N SER A 125 8.41 5.51 15.70
CA SER A 125 8.83 4.45 14.81
C SER A 125 10.34 4.19 14.90
N ASN A 126 10.75 2.94 14.71
CA ASN A 126 12.17 2.60 14.62
C ASN A 126 12.79 2.99 13.26
N ALA A 127 11.98 3.40 12.29
CA ALA A 127 12.45 3.89 11.00
C ALA A 127 13.13 5.27 11.15
N ALA A 128 14.45 5.38 11.08
CA ALA A 128 15.18 6.60 11.45
C ALA A 128 14.81 7.90 10.69
N THR A 129 14.21 7.81 9.49
CA THR A 129 13.90 8.98 8.65
C THR A 129 12.57 8.80 7.94
N THR A 130 11.98 9.88 7.45
CA THR A 130 10.83 9.76 6.54
C THR A 130 11.22 9.02 5.25
N GLY A 131 10.26 8.30 4.67
CA GLY A 131 10.48 7.54 3.44
C GLY A 131 9.61 6.29 3.32
N VAL A 132 9.86 5.54 2.25
CA VAL A 132 9.21 4.27 1.94
C VAL A 132 10.11 3.13 2.39
N TYR A 133 9.53 2.17 3.09
CA TYR A 133 10.20 1.00 3.65
C TYR A 133 9.56 -0.28 3.11
N LYS A 134 10.40 -1.26 2.73
CA LYS A 134 10.00 -2.61 2.32
C LYS A 134 10.51 -3.63 3.35
N ASN A 135 9.92 -4.82 3.31
CA ASN A 135 10.19 -5.92 4.22
C ASN A 135 9.89 -5.53 5.68
N VAL A 136 8.76 -4.87 5.89
CA VAL A 136 8.44 -4.24 7.17
C VAL A 136 7.78 -5.23 8.12
N SER A 137 8.27 -5.24 9.36
CA SER A 137 7.51 -5.69 10.53
C SER A 137 7.02 -4.46 11.29
N ALA A 138 5.72 -4.40 11.57
CA ALA A 138 5.15 -3.37 12.43
C ALA A 138 5.30 -3.73 13.92
N MET A 139 5.39 -2.72 14.77
CA MET A 139 5.34 -2.83 16.22
C MET A 139 4.28 -1.89 16.80
N SER A 140 3.94 -2.10 18.07
CA SER A 140 3.00 -1.25 18.80
C SER A 140 3.77 -0.27 19.68
N VAL A 141 3.38 1.00 19.65
CA VAL A 141 3.81 2.03 20.62
C VAL A 141 2.65 2.51 21.50
N THR A 142 1.47 1.90 21.39
CA THR A 142 0.30 2.36 22.17
C THR A 142 0.55 2.28 23.66
N GLY A 143 1.15 1.18 24.14
CA GLY A 143 1.42 0.97 25.57
C GLY A 143 2.43 1.95 26.16
N VAL A 144 3.45 2.37 25.40
CA VAL A 144 4.43 3.37 25.87
C VAL A 144 3.83 4.78 25.93
N ASN A 145 2.77 5.01 25.17
CA ASN A 145 2.08 6.29 25.09
C ASN A 145 0.79 6.36 25.93
N ASN A 146 0.55 5.39 26.81
CA ASN A 146 -0.68 5.28 27.62
C ASN A 146 -1.97 5.13 26.79
N GLY A 147 -1.83 4.54 25.60
CA GLY A 147 -2.91 4.23 24.68
C GLY A 147 -3.57 2.88 24.92
N TYR A 148 -4.34 2.43 23.93
CA TYR A 148 -5.08 1.18 24.00
C TYR A 148 -4.18 -0.03 23.73
N SER A 149 -4.27 -1.04 24.59
CA SER A 149 -3.53 -2.31 24.44
C SER A 149 -4.05 -3.20 23.32
N SER A 150 -5.27 -2.96 22.82
CA SER A 150 -5.90 -3.72 21.73
C SER A 150 -7.12 -2.97 21.16
N LEU A 151 -7.56 -3.35 19.96
CA LEU A 151 -8.82 -2.84 19.39
C LEU A 151 -10.02 -3.18 20.28
N ASN A 152 -10.01 -4.34 20.93
CA ASN A 152 -11.08 -4.70 21.87
C ASN A 152 -11.18 -3.76 23.06
N GLN A 153 -10.05 -3.29 23.61
CA GLN A 153 -10.08 -2.30 24.68
C GLN A 153 -10.63 -0.95 24.19
N TYR A 154 -10.21 -0.52 23.00
CA TYR A 154 -10.67 0.72 22.37
C TYR A 154 -12.19 0.70 22.14
N TYR A 155 -12.71 -0.33 21.49
CA TYR A 155 -14.15 -0.48 21.26
C TYR A 155 -14.96 -0.58 22.57
N ASN A 156 -14.48 -1.35 23.55
CA ASN A 156 -15.15 -1.47 24.85
C ASN A 156 -15.10 -0.19 25.68
N SER A 157 -14.24 0.77 25.31
CA SER A 157 -14.17 2.09 25.92
C SER A 157 -15.15 3.10 25.30
N GLY A 158 -16.03 2.63 24.40
CA GLY A 158 -17.17 3.40 23.87
C GLY A 158 -16.93 4.03 22.49
N PHE A 159 -15.86 3.65 21.80
CA PHE A 159 -15.51 4.17 20.48
C PHE A 159 -15.92 3.25 19.32
N ASP A 160 -16.69 2.19 19.60
CA ASP A 160 -17.26 1.30 18.57
C ASP A 160 -18.36 2.02 17.76
N LYS A 161 -18.07 2.34 16.51
CA LYS A 161 -19.04 2.87 15.55
C LYS A 161 -18.97 2.13 14.22
N ALA A 162 -20.00 2.32 13.41
CA ALA A 162 -19.95 1.89 12.02
C ALA A 162 -18.89 2.73 11.29
N ASN A 163 -17.99 2.07 10.56
CA ASN A 163 -16.85 2.66 9.85
C ASN A 163 -15.72 3.21 10.71
N THR A 164 -15.56 2.79 11.97
CA THR A 164 -14.45 3.25 12.84
C THR A 164 -13.04 2.97 12.30
N LEU A 165 -12.88 2.14 11.27
CA LEU A 165 -11.59 2.02 10.58
C LEU A 165 -11.74 2.32 9.08
N GLY A 166 -12.66 3.22 8.74
CA GLY A 166 -12.99 3.55 7.36
C GLY A 166 -14.10 2.70 6.73
N THR A 167 -14.64 3.20 5.61
CA THR A 167 -15.71 2.56 4.82
C THR A 167 -15.35 1.17 4.30
N ASP A 168 -14.08 0.90 4.01
CA ASP A 168 -13.62 -0.40 3.52
C ASP A 168 -13.40 -1.41 4.65
N MET A 169 -13.44 -0.94 5.90
CA MET A 169 -13.43 -1.75 7.11
C MET A 169 -14.60 -1.36 8.02
N ALA A 170 -15.80 -1.38 7.45
CA ALA A 170 -17.02 -0.82 8.03
C ALA A 170 -17.47 -1.42 9.38
N THR A 171 -16.97 -2.60 9.76
CA THR A 171 -17.46 -3.33 10.93
C THR A 171 -16.34 -3.72 11.88
N LYS A 172 -16.65 -3.70 13.18
CA LYS A 172 -15.79 -4.25 14.23
C LYS A 172 -15.28 -5.67 13.94
N GLN A 173 -16.13 -6.54 13.38
CA GLN A 173 -15.70 -7.90 13.05
C GLN A 173 -14.66 -7.93 11.92
N ALA A 174 -14.82 -7.08 10.89
CA ALA A 174 -13.82 -6.96 9.84
C ALA A 174 -12.49 -6.44 10.40
N ALA A 175 -12.55 -5.43 11.28
CA ALA A 175 -11.38 -4.92 12.00
C ALA A 175 -10.68 -6.02 12.81
N TYR A 176 -11.41 -6.80 13.61
CA TYR A 176 -10.85 -7.90 14.37
C TYR A 176 -10.25 -9.01 13.51
N ASN A 177 -10.89 -9.33 12.38
CA ASN A 177 -10.37 -10.35 11.47
C ASN A 177 -9.02 -9.94 10.85
N TYR A 178 -8.83 -8.63 10.60
CA TYR A 178 -7.63 -8.12 9.95
C TYR A 178 -6.52 -7.69 10.93
N PHE A 179 -6.86 -7.01 12.02
CA PHE A 179 -5.90 -6.47 12.99
C PHE A 179 -5.82 -7.28 14.30
N GLY A 180 -6.63 -8.31 14.45
CA GLY A 180 -6.76 -9.07 15.69
C GLY A 180 -7.57 -8.32 16.76
N GLN A 181 -8.29 -9.10 17.57
CA GLN A 181 -9.19 -8.56 18.59
C GLN A 181 -8.42 -8.12 19.86
N THR A 182 -7.63 -9.03 20.42
CA THR A 182 -6.96 -8.85 21.72
C THR A 182 -5.45 -8.67 21.60
N THR A 183 -4.94 -8.54 20.38
CA THR A 183 -3.53 -8.30 20.09
C THR A 183 -3.19 -6.81 20.19
N PRO A 184 -1.92 -6.46 20.44
CA PRO A 184 -1.46 -5.08 20.36
C PRO A 184 -1.80 -4.45 19.01
N ILE A 185 -2.17 -3.16 19.04
CA ILE A 185 -2.37 -2.36 17.83
C ILE A 185 -0.99 -2.03 17.26
N LEU A 186 -0.63 -2.69 16.16
CA LEU A 186 0.65 -2.49 15.48
C LEU A 186 0.54 -1.25 14.59
N ASN A 187 1.19 -0.15 14.99
CA ASN A 187 0.95 1.17 14.43
C ASN A 187 2.21 1.92 13.97
N VAL A 188 3.41 1.39 14.21
CA VAL A 188 4.65 1.98 13.69
C VAL A 188 5.58 0.91 13.14
N ILE A 189 6.51 1.29 12.25
CA ILE A 189 7.53 0.42 11.67
C ILE A 189 8.47 0.01 12.81
N GLY A 190 8.48 -1.29 13.12
CA GLY A 190 9.43 -1.87 14.07
C GLY A 190 10.76 -2.23 13.40
N SER A 191 10.72 -2.71 12.16
CA SER A 191 11.89 -2.95 11.32
C SER A 191 11.53 -2.87 9.83
N GLY A 192 12.52 -2.64 8.97
CA GLY A 192 12.34 -2.57 7.52
C GLY A 192 13.55 -1.94 6.83
N THR A 193 13.62 -2.05 5.52
CA THR A 193 14.67 -1.42 4.69
C THR A 193 14.08 -0.25 3.93
N LYS A 194 14.67 0.95 4.08
CA LYS A 194 14.28 2.12 3.28
C LYS A 194 14.60 1.85 1.81
N VAL A 195 13.61 2.01 0.94
CA VAL A 195 13.72 1.79 -0.52
C VAL A 195 13.54 3.06 -1.35
N GLY A 196 13.09 4.16 -0.72
CA GLY A 196 12.97 5.45 -1.38
C GLY A 196 12.46 6.55 -0.46
N ASP A 197 12.40 7.76 -1.00
CA ASP A 197 11.89 8.93 -0.30
C ASP A 197 10.42 9.21 -0.64
N ILE A 198 9.80 10.04 0.19
CA ILE A 198 8.51 10.67 -0.09
C ILE A 198 8.71 12.17 -0.32
N THR A 199 7.78 12.79 -1.04
CA THR A 199 7.71 14.25 -1.18
C THR A 199 6.43 14.75 -0.54
N MET A 200 6.54 15.59 0.50
CA MET A 200 5.38 16.21 1.13
C MET A 200 4.71 17.19 0.15
N LEU A 201 3.38 17.23 0.17
CA LEU A 201 2.57 18.05 -0.70
C LEU A 201 1.90 19.18 0.08
N THR A 202 1.81 20.35 -0.56
CA THR A 202 1.02 21.47 -0.05
C THR A 202 -0.47 21.23 -0.28
N SER A 203 -1.32 21.90 0.48
CA SER A 203 -2.77 21.87 0.26
C SER A 203 -3.16 22.30 -1.16
N SER A 204 -2.41 23.26 -1.75
CA SER A 204 -2.62 23.68 -3.14
C SER A 204 -2.29 22.59 -4.16
N ALA A 205 -1.21 21.84 -3.95
CA ALA A 205 -0.85 20.71 -4.82
C ALA A 205 -1.89 19.58 -4.73
N LEU A 206 -2.38 19.27 -3.53
CA LEU A 206 -3.44 18.27 -3.33
C LEU A 206 -4.76 18.69 -4.01
N THR A 207 -5.14 19.95 -3.85
CA THR A 207 -6.35 20.49 -4.50
C THR A 207 -6.22 20.47 -6.01
N ALA A 208 -5.07 20.87 -6.57
CA ALA A 208 -4.80 20.80 -8.00
C ALA A 208 -4.82 19.36 -8.54
N ALA A 209 -4.42 18.38 -7.72
CA ALA A 209 -4.53 16.96 -8.04
C ALA A 209 -5.97 16.40 -7.90
N GLY A 210 -6.93 17.21 -7.48
CA GLY A 210 -8.37 16.87 -7.41
C GLY A 210 -8.85 16.31 -6.07
N LEU A 211 -8.03 16.39 -5.01
CA LEU A 211 -8.42 15.94 -3.67
C LEU A 211 -9.63 16.74 -3.16
N ASN A 212 -10.65 16.05 -2.62
CA ASN A 212 -11.87 16.67 -2.12
C ASN A 212 -12.59 15.80 -1.06
N PHE A 213 -12.04 15.73 0.16
CA PHE A 213 -12.72 15.08 1.30
C PHE A 213 -14.08 15.73 1.64
N GLY A 214 -14.25 17.03 1.32
CA GLY A 214 -15.50 17.76 1.55
C GLY A 214 -16.69 17.18 0.79
N HIS A 215 -16.46 16.47 -0.33
CA HIS A 215 -17.51 15.74 -1.05
C HIS A 215 -18.25 14.73 -0.17
N PHE A 216 -17.55 14.12 0.78
CA PHE A 216 -18.07 13.12 1.71
C PHE A 216 -18.38 13.69 3.10
N GLY A 217 -18.30 15.02 3.28
CA GLY A 217 -18.42 15.65 4.59
C GLY A 217 -17.25 15.39 5.54
N ALA A 218 -16.16 14.78 5.04
CA ALA A 218 -15.02 14.33 5.83
C ALA A 218 -13.91 15.39 5.98
N ALA A 219 -14.24 16.68 5.91
CA ALA A 219 -13.24 17.74 6.04
C ALA A 219 -12.67 17.81 7.48
N GLY A 220 -11.36 17.60 7.62
CA GLY A 220 -10.61 17.79 8.85
C GLY A 220 -10.06 19.21 9.01
N THR A 221 -9.59 19.53 10.22
CA THR A 221 -8.84 20.78 10.49
C THR A 221 -7.40 20.67 9.97
N GLN A 222 -6.92 19.44 9.79
CA GLN A 222 -5.63 19.10 9.19
C GLN A 222 -5.85 18.28 7.93
N THR A 223 -5.00 18.53 6.92
CA THR A 223 -4.87 17.69 5.73
C THR A 223 -3.39 17.51 5.47
N ILE A 224 -2.94 16.27 5.52
CA ILE A 224 -1.54 15.88 5.29
C ILE A 224 -1.53 15.13 3.98
N GLY A 225 -0.58 15.43 3.10
CA GLY A 225 -0.42 14.66 1.89
C GLY A 225 1.02 14.56 1.46
N PHE A 226 1.32 13.47 0.78
CA PHE A 226 2.64 13.19 0.23
C PHE A 226 2.50 12.34 -1.03
N GLN A 227 3.55 12.32 -1.82
CA GLN A 227 3.69 11.44 -2.97
C GLN A 227 4.95 10.59 -2.88
N LEU A 228 4.92 9.44 -3.54
CA LEU A 228 6.04 8.52 -3.69
C LEU A 228 6.05 7.92 -5.09
N SER A 229 7.22 7.47 -5.55
CA SER A 229 7.35 6.82 -6.85
C SER A 229 6.58 5.51 -6.88
N ARG A 230 5.76 5.30 -7.91
CA ARG A 230 4.92 4.10 -8.07
C ARG A 230 5.74 2.81 -8.02
N SER A 231 6.95 2.83 -8.54
CA SER A 231 7.90 1.70 -8.55
C SER A 231 8.39 1.24 -7.17
N LEU A 232 8.12 2.01 -6.10
CA LEU A 232 8.54 1.66 -4.74
C LEU A 232 7.58 0.68 -4.04
N LEU A 233 6.37 0.50 -4.58
CA LEU A 233 5.36 -0.41 -4.06
C LEU A 233 5.11 -1.56 -5.04
N ASP A 234 4.66 -2.69 -4.51
CA ASP A 234 4.20 -3.80 -5.35
C ASP A 234 2.89 -3.41 -6.08
N SER A 235 2.39 -4.31 -6.93
CA SER A 235 1.15 -4.14 -7.68
C SER A 235 0.11 -5.16 -7.24
N GLY A 236 -1.16 -4.90 -7.54
CA GLY A 236 -2.29 -5.74 -7.15
C GLY A 236 -3.10 -5.17 -5.99
N ASP A 237 -3.94 -6.03 -5.42
CA ASP A 237 -4.82 -5.66 -4.31
C ASP A 237 -4.01 -5.37 -3.05
N PHE A 238 -4.41 -4.33 -2.33
CA PHE A 238 -3.82 -3.98 -1.05
C PHE A 238 -4.89 -3.52 -0.06
N LEU A 239 -4.54 -3.65 1.22
CA LEU A 239 -5.15 -2.86 2.27
C LEU A 239 -4.12 -1.88 2.82
N ALA A 240 -4.43 -0.59 2.79
CA ALA A 240 -3.65 0.45 3.43
C ALA A 240 -4.28 0.82 4.77
N ASN A 241 -3.47 1.08 5.79
CA ASN A 241 -3.98 1.50 7.09
C ASN A 241 -2.99 2.36 7.86
N VAL A 242 -3.52 3.23 8.72
CA VAL A 242 -2.75 4.06 9.65
C VAL A 242 -3.53 4.19 10.96
N PHE A 243 -2.80 4.32 12.07
CA PHE A 243 -3.35 4.63 13.39
C PHE A 243 -2.64 5.84 13.98
N VAL A 244 -3.26 6.51 14.94
CA VAL A 244 -2.56 7.42 15.87
C VAL A 244 -1.72 6.58 16.85
N GLU A 245 -0.64 7.13 17.40
CA GLU A 245 0.33 6.37 18.20
C GLU A 245 -0.22 5.73 19.47
N CYS A 246 -1.25 6.33 20.06
CA CYS A 246 -1.97 5.78 21.20
C CYS A 246 -3.07 4.78 20.80
N GLY A 247 -3.25 4.51 19.51
CA GLY A 247 -4.41 3.79 19.00
C GLY A 247 -5.70 4.57 19.26
N ASN A 248 -5.62 5.91 19.30
CA ASN A 248 -6.78 6.74 19.59
C ASN A 248 -7.86 6.65 18.53
N ASP A 249 -7.41 6.38 17.31
CA ASP A 249 -8.19 6.27 16.11
C ASP A 249 -7.36 5.57 15.03
N GLY A 250 -8.01 5.11 13.96
CA GLY A 250 -7.35 4.51 12.81
C GLY A 250 -8.24 4.50 11.59
N VAL A 251 -7.64 4.46 10.40
CA VAL A 251 -8.40 4.34 9.15
C VAL A 251 -7.73 3.35 8.22
N ALA A 252 -8.54 2.60 7.47
CA ALA A 252 -8.12 1.68 6.44
C ALA A 252 -8.82 1.97 5.09
N LEU A 253 -8.13 1.61 4.02
CA LEU A 253 -8.58 1.73 2.64
C LEU A 253 -8.19 0.47 1.88
N ALA A 254 -9.13 -0.12 1.16
CA ALA A 254 -8.85 -1.17 0.19
C ALA A 254 -8.64 -0.55 -1.18
N GLY A 255 -7.67 -1.07 -1.93
CA GLY A 255 -7.40 -0.61 -3.28
C GLY A 255 -6.71 -1.66 -4.13
N ASN A 256 -6.47 -1.32 -5.39
CA ASN A 256 -5.70 -2.10 -6.33
C ASN A 256 -4.74 -1.14 -7.04
N LEU A 257 -3.44 -1.46 -7.04
CA LEU A 257 -2.48 -0.71 -7.83
C LEU A 257 -2.18 -1.44 -9.14
N THR A 258 -2.28 -0.73 -10.25
CA THR A 258 -2.02 -1.30 -11.57
C THR A 258 -0.55 -1.67 -11.76
N SER A 259 -0.26 -2.73 -12.50
CA SER A 259 1.13 -3.05 -12.85
C SER A 259 1.70 -1.97 -13.77
N VAL A 260 2.77 -1.31 -13.35
CA VAL A 260 3.52 -0.41 -14.24
C VAL A 260 4.15 -1.24 -15.37
N PRO A 261 3.94 -0.89 -16.66
CA PRO A 261 4.67 -1.52 -17.74
C PRO A 261 6.17 -1.28 -17.52
N GLU A 262 6.95 -2.36 -17.45
CA GLU A 262 8.42 -2.26 -17.45
C GLU A 262 8.86 -1.29 -18.55
N PRO A 263 9.75 -0.32 -18.28
CA PRO A 263 10.22 0.59 -19.31
C PRO A 263 10.72 -0.20 -20.52
N SER A 264 10.09 -0.01 -21.68
CA SER A 264 10.41 -0.72 -22.93
C SER A 264 11.88 -0.53 -23.38
N SER A 265 12.60 0.39 -22.76
CA SER A 265 14.05 0.56 -22.89
C SER A 265 14.87 -0.66 -22.43
N MET A 266 14.39 -1.45 -21.47
CA MET A 266 15.06 -2.66 -20.99
C MET A 266 15.01 -3.81 -22.02
N ILE A 267 13.89 -3.97 -22.72
CA ILE A 267 13.74 -4.96 -23.80
C ILE A 267 14.61 -4.55 -25.00
N GLY A 268 14.70 -3.26 -25.29
CA GLY A 268 15.59 -2.71 -26.31
C GLY A 268 17.07 -3.04 -26.03
N LEU A 269 17.54 -2.84 -24.80
CA LEU A 269 18.93 -3.17 -24.44
C LEU A 269 19.22 -4.67 -24.46
N ALA A 270 18.28 -5.51 -24.01
CA ALA A 270 18.44 -6.97 -24.06
C ALA A 270 18.53 -7.49 -25.50
N LEU A 271 17.70 -6.96 -26.41
CA LEU A 271 17.70 -7.32 -27.83
C LEU A 271 18.94 -6.79 -28.57
N VAL A 272 19.41 -5.59 -28.25
CA VAL A 272 20.66 -5.04 -28.80
C VAL A 272 21.88 -5.82 -28.27
N GLY A 273 21.89 -6.20 -26.99
CA GLY A 273 22.94 -7.02 -26.40
C GLY A 273 23.03 -8.43 -27.02
N LEU A 274 21.88 -9.09 -27.22
CA LEU A 274 21.79 -10.42 -27.85
C LEU A 274 22.18 -10.40 -29.34
N SER A 275 21.81 -9.34 -30.07
CA SER A 275 22.19 -9.18 -31.49
C SER A 275 23.68 -8.82 -31.65
N ALA A 276 24.24 -8.00 -30.76
CA ALA A 276 25.68 -7.72 -30.73
C ALA A 276 26.50 -8.97 -30.42
N ALA A 277 26.14 -9.74 -29.39
CA ALA A 277 26.81 -11.00 -29.05
C ALA A 277 26.71 -12.05 -30.16
N GLY A 278 25.53 -12.19 -30.78
CA GLY A 278 25.32 -13.07 -31.93
C GLY A 278 26.18 -12.69 -33.15
N SER A 279 26.33 -11.39 -33.43
CA SER A 279 27.18 -10.90 -34.53
C SER A 279 28.68 -11.14 -34.30
N MET A 280 29.14 -11.00 -33.04
CA MET A 280 30.54 -11.25 -32.68
C MET A 280 30.89 -12.75 -32.72
N LEU A 281 29.97 -13.62 -32.31
CA LEU A 281 30.14 -15.08 -32.41
C LEU A 281 30.17 -15.56 -33.87
N ARG A 282 29.36 -14.96 -34.74
CA ARG A 282 29.34 -15.28 -36.18
C ARG A 282 30.64 -14.83 -36.87
N LYS A 283 31.20 -13.68 -36.49
CA LYS A 283 32.47 -13.15 -37.02
C LYS A 283 33.68 -13.97 -36.58
N ARG A 284 33.67 -14.56 -35.38
CA ARG A 284 34.73 -15.48 -34.93
C ARG A 284 34.73 -16.81 -35.66
N ARG A 285 33.55 -17.31 -36.06
CA ARG A 285 33.42 -18.57 -36.79
C ARG A 285 33.91 -18.48 -38.24
N SER A 286 33.66 -17.35 -38.92
CA SER A 286 34.15 -17.15 -40.30
C SER A 286 35.66 -16.94 -40.41
N VAL A 287 36.33 -16.46 -39.35
CA VAL A 287 37.79 -16.30 -39.34
C VAL A 287 38.50 -17.64 -39.12
N SER A 288 37.87 -18.59 -38.40
CA SER A 288 38.45 -19.91 -38.16
C SER A 288 38.37 -20.86 -39.36
N GLU A 289 37.42 -20.65 -40.29
CA GLU A 289 37.30 -21.47 -41.51
C GLU A 289 38.31 -21.05 -42.60
N ASN A 290 38.82 -19.81 -42.58
CA ASN A 290 39.79 -19.31 -43.56
C ASN A 290 41.27 -19.58 -43.22
N ILE A 291 41.56 -20.24 -42.08
CA ILE A 291 42.95 -20.56 -41.66
C ILE A 291 43.30 -22.04 -41.95
N VAL A 292 42.34 -22.85 -42.43
CA VAL A 292 42.55 -24.29 -42.70
C VAL A 292 42.86 -24.57 -44.19
N GLU A 293 42.85 -23.57 -45.07
CA GLU A 293 43.13 -23.72 -46.52
C GLU A 293 44.39 -22.97 -47.01
N SER A 294 45.40 -22.74 -46.17
CA SER A 294 46.71 -22.19 -46.61
C SER A 294 47.87 -23.11 -46.28
#